data_AF-X1RBS2-F1
#
_entry.id   AF-X1RBS2-F1
#
_cell.length_a   1.000
_cell.length_b   1.000
_cell.length_c   1.000
_cell.angle_alpha   90.00
_cell.angle_beta   90.00
_cell.angle_gamma   90.00
#
_symmetry.space_group_name_H-M   'P 1'
#
loop_
_entity.id
_entity.type
_entity.pdbx_description
1 polymer ?
#
loop_
_entity_poly.entity_id
_entity_poly.type
_entity_poly.pdbx_seq_one_letter_code
_entity_poly.pdbx_strand_id
1 'polypeptide(L)'
;VEFDTAMATPDMMGKVGKLGKMLGRRGLMPNPKSGTVVAATDLPRAISDARKGRVEFKLDRTAIIHVPLGKISFEDDKLMGNLTAVVEAVMKAKPSGAKGQYVRSASLTTTMGPGIRLDLKPTLSLSSA
;
A
#
# COMPACT_ATOMS: atom_id res chain seq x y z
N VAL A 1 8.54 -21.27 9.57
CA VAL A 1 9.15 -19.92 9.55
C VAL A 1 8.04 -18.91 9.34
N GLU A 2 7.77 -18.11 10.37
CA GLU A 2 6.73 -17.09 10.40
C GLU A 2 7.40 -15.71 10.28
N PHE A 3 7.14 -15.02 9.17
CA PHE A 3 7.57 -13.64 8.95
C PHE A 3 6.59 -12.97 7.98
N ASP A 4 6.33 -11.70 8.22
CA ASP A 4 5.33 -10.91 7.48
C ASP A 4 5.94 -10.17 6.28
N THR A 5 7.26 -9.94 6.29
CA THR A 5 7.94 -9.20 5.23
C THR A 5 9.34 -9.76 5.02
N ALA A 6 9.71 -10.00 3.76
CA ALA A 6 11.06 -10.35 3.35
C ALA A 6 11.69 -9.19 2.59
N MET A 7 12.93 -8.86 2.92
CA MET A 7 13.74 -7.83 2.25
C MET A 7 15.03 -8.45 1.73
N ALA A 8 15.53 -7.93 0.62
CA ALA A 8 16.76 -8.42 0.01
C ALA A 8 17.60 -7.28 -0.57
N THR A 9 18.91 -7.50 -0.66
CA THR A 9 19.80 -6.67 -1.47
C THR A 9 19.86 -7.23 -2.91
N PRO A 10 20.12 -6.39 -3.93
CA PRO A 10 20.23 -6.83 -5.32
C PRO A 10 21.21 -8.01 -5.50
N ASP A 11 22.33 -7.99 -4.78
CA ASP A 11 23.38 -9.01 -4.84
C ASP A 11 22.89 -10.41 -4.42
N MET A 12 21.90 -10.46 -3.52
CA MET A 12 21.33 -11.72 -3.03
C MET A 12 20.11 -12.21 -3.84
N MET A 13 19.57 -11.40 -4.76
CA MET A 13 18.36 -11.75 -5.52
C MET A 13 18.55 -13.00 -6.39
N GLY A 14 19.76 -13.25 -6.90
CA GLY A 14 20.07 -14.47 -7.66
C GLY A 14 19.92 -15.77 -6.84
N LYS A 15 20.16 -15.71 -5.52
CA LYS A 15 19.93 -16.84 -4.60
C LYS A 15 18.47 -16.91 -4.15
N VAL A 16 17.84 -15.77 -3.89
CA VAL A 16 16.41 -15.67 -3.48
C VAL A 16 15.49 -16.22 -4.57
N GLY A 17 15.84 -16.07 -5.85
CA GLY A 17 15.10 -16.67 -6.97
C GLY A 17 14.92 -18.19 -6.85
N LYS A 18 15.90 -18.92 -6.29
CA LYS A 18 15.79 -20.38 -6.05
C LYS A 18 14.72 -20.72 -5.00
N LEU A 19 14.46 -19.81 -4.05
CA LEU A 19 13.41 -19.93 -3.03
C LEU A 19 12.03 -19.45 -3.52
N GLY A 20 11.92 -19.03 -4.79
CA GLY A 20 10.68 -18.50 -5.37
C GLY A 20 9.49 -19.46 -5.29
N LYS A 21 9.71 -20.79 -5.27
CA LYS A 21 8.61 -21.77 -5.10
C LYS A 21 7.89 -21.64 -3.74
N MET A 22 8.62 -21.30 -2.68
CA MET A 22 8.08 -21.12 -1.32
C MET A 22 7.60 -19.69 -1.11
N LEU A 23 8.46 -18.70 -1.45
CA LEU A 23 8.17 -17.28 -1.23
C LEU A 23 7.08 -16.75 -2.16
N GLY A 24 7.03 -17.22 -3.41
CA GLY A 24 6.04 -16.80 -4.40
C GLY A 24 4.62 -17.23 -4.04
N ARG A 25 4.43 -18.46 -3.55
CA ARG A 25 3.10 -18.95 -3.11
C ARG A 25 2.55 -18.17 -1.91
N ARG A 26 3.43 -17.61 -1.07
CA ARG A 26 3.06 -16.80 0.10
C ARG A 26 2.97 -15.30 -0.20
N GLY A 27 3.29 -14.86 -1.42
CA GLY A 27 3.33 -13.44 -1.77
C GLY A 27 4.46 -12.65 -1.08
N LEU A 28 5.42 -13.33 -0.46
CA LEU A 28 6.52 -12.75 0.31
C LEU A 28 7.80 -12.59 -0.53
N MET A 29 7.67 -12.60 -1.86
CA MET A 29 8.82 -12.48 -2.75
C MET A 29 9.29 -11.02 -2.80
N PRO A 30 10.57 -10.72 -2.48
CA PRO A 30 11.09 -9.36 -2.60
C PRO A 30 11.01 -8.86 -4.04
N ASN A 31 10.42 -7.68 -4.23
CA ASN A 31 10.24 -7.03 -5.52
C ASN A 31 10.86 -5.61 -5.49
N PRO A 32 11.67 -5.23 -6.49
CA PRO A 32 12.17 -3.86 -6.62
C PRO A 32 11.06 -2.81 -6.73
N LYS A 33 9.93 -3.14 -7.36
CA LYS A 33 8.79 -2.21 -7.48
C LYS A 33 8.12 -1.93 -6.13
N SER A 34 8.16 -2.90 -5.23
CA SER A 34 7.70 -2.79 -3.85
C SER A 34 8.74 -2.04 -2.98
N GLY A 35 9.96 -1.83 -3.44
CA GLY A 35 11.03 -1.23 -2.64
C GLY A 35 11.53 -2.13 -1.49
N THR A 36 11.09 -3.39 -1.48
CA THR A 36 11.62 -4.47 -0.61
C THR A 36 13.00 -4.98 -1.06
N VAL A 37 13.43 -4.58 -2.27
CA VAL A 37 14.81 -4.74 -2.73
C VAL A 37 15.51 -3.39 -2.63
N VAL A 38 16.40 -3.27 -1.66
CA VAL A 38 17.08 -2.01 -1.30
C VAL A 38 18.59 -2.19 -1.38
N ALA A 39 19.31 -1.12 -1.74
CA ALA A 39 20.76 -1.11 -1.62
C ALA A 39 21.18 -1.31 -0.15
N ALA A 40 22.34 -1.93 0.08
CA ALA A 40 22.81 -2.25 1.43
C ALA A 40 22.88 -1.03 2.38
N THR A 41 23.07 0.16 1.82
CA THR A 41 23.11 1.45 2.53
C THR A 41 21.77 1.91 3.10
N ASP A 42 20.65 1.56 2.45
CA ASP A 42 19.30 2.03 2.83
C ASP A 42 18.51 1.00 3.64
N LEU A 43 19.14 -0.12 3.97
CA LEU A 43 18.55 -1.22 4.73
C LEU A 43 17.99 -0.78 6.09
N PRO A 44 18.65 0.10 6.88
CA PRO A 44 18.10 0.58 8.15
C PRO A 44 16.81 1.38 7.99
N ARG A 45 16.73 2.21 6.93
CA ARG A 45 15.53 3.02 6.64
C ARG A 45 14.37 2.12 6.23
N ALA A 46 14.63 1.18 5.31
CA ALA A 46 13.62 0.23 4.87
C ALA A 46 13.05 -0.60 6.02
N ILE A 47 13.89 -1.06 6.96
CA ILE A 47 13.43 -1.79 8.15
C ILE A 47 12.54 -0.91 9.04
N SER A 48 12.94 0.35 9.28
CA SER A 48 12.12 1.31 10.03
C SER A 48 10.76 1.50 9.37
N ASP A 49 10.73 1.68 8.05
CA ASP A 49 9.49 1.96 7.32
C ASP A 49 8.57 0.74 7.24
N ALA A 50 9.12 -0.46 7.11
CA ALA A 50 8.31 -1.68 7.21
C ALA A 50 7.73 -1.88 8.61
N ARG A 51 8.49 -1.58 9.68
CA ARG A 51 8.00 -1.64 11.05
C ARG A 51 6.89 -0.62 11.32
N LYS A 52 6.91 0.53 10.66
CA LYS A 52 5.84 1.53 10.73
C LYS A 52 4.55 1.12 10.00
N GLY A 53 4.51 -0.07 9.40
CA GLY A 53 3.31 -0.60 8.75
C GLY A 53 3.10 0.00 7.36
N ARG A 54 4.17 0.12 6.57
CA ARG A 54 4.08 0.55 5.17
C ARG A 54 3.10 -0.36 4.41
N VAL A 55 2.01 0.22 3.91
CA VAL A 55 1.05 -0.46 3.05
C VAL A 55 1.33 -0.08 1.61
N GLU A 56 1.53 -1.09 0.77
CA GLU A 56 1.63 -0.90 -0.67
C GLU A 56 0.27 -1.06 -1.33
N PHE A 57 -0.08 -0.11 -2.19
CA PHE A 57 -1.27 -0.21 -3.00
C PHE A 57 -0.89 -0.50 -4.45
N LYS A 58 -1.60 -1.45 -5.06
CA LYS A 58 -1.43 -1.86 -6.45
C LYS A 58 -2.74 -1.68 -7.18
N LEU A 59 -2.64 -1.27 -8.45
CA LEU A 59 -3.78 -1.19 -9.35
C LEU A 59 -4.15 -2.59 -9.85
N ASP A 60 -5.42 -2.95 -9.71
CA ASP A 60 -5.96 -4.17 -10.29
C ASP A 60 -6.26 -4.00 -11.79
N ARG A 61 -6.52 -5.09 -12.53
CA ARG A 61 -6.92 -5.07 -13.95
C ARG A 61 -8.16 -4.21 -14.21
N THR A 62 -9.02 -4.08 -13.20
CA THR A 62 -10.22 -3.24 -13.23
C THR A 62 -9.95 -1.75 -12.97
N ALA A 63 -8.68 -1.35 -12.81
CA ALA A 63 -8.26 -0.01 -12.44
C ALA A 63 -8.78 0.48 -11.07
N ILE A 64 -9.06 -0.46 -10.17
CA ILE A 64 -9.45 -0.18 -8.78
C ILE A 64 -8.23 -0.38 -7.88
N ILE A 65 -8.12 0.47 -6.85
CA ILE A 65 -7.11 0.37 -5.80
C ILE A 65 -7.82 -0.11 -4.53
N HIS A 66 -7.30 -1.19 -3.93
CA HIS A 66 -7.80 -1.73 -2.67
C HIS A 66 -6.74 -1.52 -1.58
N VAL A 67 -7.11 -0.84 -0.49
CA VAL A 67 -6.20 -0.56 0.62
C VAL A 67 -6.91 -0.82 1.95
N PRO A 68 -6.35 -1.64 2.86
CA PRO A 68 -6.85 -1.77 4.21
C PRO A 68 -6.51 -0.51 5.03
N LEU A 69 -7.52 0.18 5.55
CA LEU A 69 -7.33 1.39 6.38
C LEU A 69 -7.06 1.07 7.86
N GLY A 70 -7.48 -0.10 8.34
CA GLY A 70 -7.33 -0.49 9.73
C GLY A 70 -8.32 -1.57 10.15
N LYS A 71 -8.43 -1.76 11.47
CA LYS A 71 -9.41 -2.64 12.11
C LYS A 71 -10.42 -1.79 12.88
N ILE A 72 -11.58 -2.37 13.18
CA ILE A 72 -12.62 -1.75 14.04
C ILE A 72 -12.08 -1.41 15.45
N SER A 73 -11.04 -2.09 15.90
CA SER A 73 -10.41 -1.83 17.20
C SER A 73 -9.59 -0.54 17.26
N PHE A 74 -9.51 0.23 16.18
CA PHE A 74 -8.80 1.52 16.16
C PHE A 74 -9.76 2.65 16.51
N GLU A 75 -9.23 3.69 17.14
CA GLU A 75 -9.96 4.93 17.40
C GLU A 75 -10.31 5.65 16.09
N ASP A 76 -11.44 6.34 16.09
CA ASP A 76 -11.97 7.05 14.93
C ASP A 76 -10.97 8.07 14.35
N ASP A 77 -10.24 8.78 15.21
CA ASP A 77 -9.22 9.75 14.78
C ASP A 77 -8.09 9.10 13.99
N LYS A 78 -7.67 7.89 14.38
CA LYS A 78 -6.63 7.13 13.68
C LYS A 78 -7.12 6.61 12.34
N LEU A 79 -8.39 6.18 12.27
CA LEU A 79 -9.00 5.75 11.02
C LEU A 79 -9.13 6.91 10.03
N MET A 80 -9.52 8.09 10.51
CA MET A 80 -9.57 9.31 9.71
C MET A 80 -8.17 9.74 9.24
N GLY A 81 -7.16 9.72 10.11
CA GLY A 81 -5.77 10.02 9.74
C GLY A 81 -5.23 9.07 8.66
N ASN A 82 -5.50 7.77 8.78
CA ASN A 82 -5.12 6.78 7.77
C ASN A 82 -5.81 7.02 6.43
N LEU A 83 -7.11 7.36 6.44
CA LEU A 83 -7.87 7.66 5.24
C LEU A 83 -7.29 8.89 4.52
N THR A 84 -6.99 9.96 5.26
CA THR A 84 -6.35 11.16 4.72
C THR A 84 -4.99 10.84 4.09
N ALA A 85 -4.14 10.08 4.78
CA ALA A 85 -2.83 9.68 4.27
C ALA A 85 -2.92 8.87 2.97
N VAL A 86 -3.90 7.96 2.87
CA VAL A 86 -4.13 7.18 1.64
C VAL A 86 -4.59 8.07 0.49
N VAL A 87 -5.53 9.00 0.74
CA VAL A 87 -6.02 9.92 -0.30
C VAL A 87 -4.89 10.82 -0.81
N GLU A 88 -4.08 11.37 0.08
CA GLU A 88 -2.94 12.21 -0.27
C GLU A 88 -1.90 11.42 -1.08
N ALA A 89 -1.57 10.19 -0.67
CA ALA A 89 -0.64 9.33 -1.39
C ALA A 89 -1.14 8.98 -2.81
N VAL A 90 -2.45 8.71 -2.97
CA VAL A 90 -3.07 8.45 -4.28
C VAL A 90 -2.99 9.70 -5.16
N MET A 91 -3.31 10.88 -4.62
CA MET A 91 -3.23 12.14 -5.37
C MET A 91 -1.81 12.48 -5.82
N LYS A 92 -0.80 12.23 -4.98
CA LYS A 92 0.62 12.36 -5.35
C LYS A 92 1.06 11.37 -6.41
N ALA A 93 0.47 10.18 -6.44
CA ALA A 93 0.73 9.15 -7.43
C ALA A 93 0.05 9.40 -8.79
N LYS A 94 -0.66 10.53 -8.97
CA LYS A 94 -1.29 10.89 -10.24
C LYS A 94 -0.24 11.02 -11.36
N PRO A 95 -0.31 10.20 -12.42
CA PRO A 95 0.61 10.31 -13.55
C PRO A 95 0.31 11.58 -14.35
N SER A 96 1.36 12.22 -14.88
CA SER A 96 1.29 13.48 -15.63
C SER A 96 0.40 13.40 -16.89
N GLY A 97 0.21 12.21 -17.44
CA GLY A 97 -0.66 11.97 -18.60
C GLY A 97 -2.16 11.81 -18.28
N ALA A 98 -2.56 11.78 -17.00
CA ALA A 98 -3.97 11.59 -16.63
C ALA A 98 -4.80 12.85 -16.91
N LYS A 99 -5.63 12.79 -17.95
CA LYS A 99 -6.61 13.83 -18.30
C LYS A 99 -7.97 13.52 -17.65
N GLY A 100 -8.64 14.55 -17.14
CA GLY A 100 -9.96 14.42 -16.50
C GLY A 100 -9.92 14.14 -15.00
N GLN A 101 -11.05 13.65 -14.47
CA GLN A 101 -11.22 13.36 -13.05
C GLN A 101 -10.43 12.09 -12.68
N TYR A 102 -9.43 12.24 -11.81
CA TYR A 102 -8.53 11.14 -11.45
C TYR A 102 -9.21 10.08 -10.54
N VAL A 103 -10.07 10.51 -9.62
CA VAL A 103 -10.83 9.62 -8.73
C VAL A 103 -12.32 9.70 -9.07
N ARG A 104 -12.89 8.61 -9.58
CA ARG A 104 -14.31 8.55 -10.02
C ARG A 104 -15.29 8.18 -8.91
N SER A 105 -14.87 7.33 -7.97
CA SER A 105 -15.67 6.91 -6.83
C SER A 105 -14.78 6.37 -5.73
N ALA A 106 -15.15 6.61 -4.48
CA ALA A 106 -14.55 6.00 -3.31
C ALA A 106 -15.65 5.26 -2.52
N SER A 107 -15.32 4.10 -1.99
CA SER A 107 -16.23 3.27 -1.20
C SER A 107 -15.47 2.65 -0.04
N LEU A 108 -16.05 2.72 1.16
CA LEU A 108 -15.56 2.01 2.34
C LEU A 108 -16.41 0.76 2.54
N THR A 109 -15.75 -0.36 2.83
CA THR A 109 -16.42 -1.61 3.14
C THR A 109 -15.69 -2.29 4.29
N THR A 110 -16.44 -3.03 5.09
CA THR A 110 -15.86 -3.99 6.04
C THR A 110 -15.66 -5.34 5.34
N THR A 111 -14.90 -6.24 5.95
CA THR A 111 -14.54 -7.54 5.32
C THR A 111 -15.77 -8.36 4.92
N MET A 112 -16.85 -8.29 5.71
CA MET A 112 -18.08 -9.08 5.49
C MET A 112 -19.35 -8.22 5.46
N GLY A 113 -19.22 -6.90 5.31
CA GLY A 113 -20.37 -5.98 5.35
C GLY A 113 -20.62 -5.25 4.03
N PRO A 114 -21.74 -4.51 3.95
CA PRO A 114 -22.07 -3.71 2.77
C PRO A 114 -21.09 -2.54 2.60
N GLY A 115 -20.83 -2.18 1.33
CA GLY A 115 -20.01 -1.03 0.99
C GLY A 115 -20.79 0.28 1.06
N ILE A 116 -20.27 1.26 1.79
CA ILE A 116 -20.79 2.63 1.88
C ILE A 116 -20.00 3.50 0.89
N ARG A 117 -20.72 4.16 -0.02
CA ARG A 117 -20.10 5.09 -0.97
C ARG A 117 -19.80 6.41 -0.28
N LEU A 118 -18.55 6.86 -0.38
CA LEU A 118 -18.12 8.15 0.16
C LEU A 118 -18.34 9.26 -0.87
N ASP A 119 -18.60 10.47 -0.37
CA ASP A 119 -18.58 11.68 -1.21
C ASP A 119 -17.13 12.09 -1.48
N LEU A 120 -16.84 12.39 -2.75
CA LEU A 120 -15.52 12.69 -3.27
C LEU A 120 -15.04 14.09 -2.86
N LYS A 121 -15.95 15.07 -2.80
CA LYS A 121 -15.60 16.46 -2.47
C LYS A 121 -14.98 16.61 -1.07
N PRO A 122 -15.63 16.15 0.02
CA PRO A 122 -15.07 16.24 1.35
C PRO A 122 -13.85 15.33 1.53
N THR A 123 -13.85 14.16 0.89
CA THR A 123 -12.74 13.19 1.00
C THR A 123 -11.45 13.72 0.37
N LEU A 124 -11.55 14.45 -0.74
CA LEU A 124 -10.38 15.06 -1.41
C LEU A 124 -9.90 16.33 -0.69
N SER A 125 -10.77 17.07 0.00
CA SER A 125 -10.39 18.27 0.77
C SER A 125 -9.70 17.98 2.10
N LEU A 126 -9.78 16.75 2.60
CA LEU A 126 -9.03 16.33 3.80
C LEU A 126 -7.51 16.32 3.57
N SER A 127 -7.05 16.25 2.32
CA SER A 127 -5.63 16.35 1.95
C SER A 127 -5.06 17.77 2.08
N SER A 128 -5.90 18.78 2.32
CA SER A 128 -5.53 20.20 2.30
C SER A 128 -5.61 20.89 3.67
N ALA A 129 -5.67 20.11 4.76
CA ALA A 129 -5.59 20.61 6.13
C ALA A 129 -4.30 20.15 6.80
#